data_AF-A0A3P3Y0S2-F1
#
_entry.id   AF-A0A3P3Y0S2-F1
#
_cell.length_a   1.000
_cell.length_b   1.000
_cell.length_c   1.000
_cell.angle_alpha   90.00
_cell.angle_beta   90.00
_cell.angle_gamma   90.00
#
_symmetry.space_group_name_H-M   'P 1'
#
loop_
_entity.id
_entity.type
_entity.pdbx_description
1 polymer ?
#
loop_
_entity_poly.entity_id
_entity_poly.type
_entity_poly.pdbx_seq_one_letter_code
_entity_poly.pdbx_strand_id
1 'polypeptide(L)'
;MAGGDDLADGLRSLSLGADERSSRPRYTTSDHPPLVVSRPGRGPSPVNAAPAPPPPPPPRSWESPTDDGPVDKRPSGPSREADDRTSRDMKSPVVDRRHDRDRRRSSGRRPKNTTNFTPSLAKPDIRIVFGRSGPDDCAPPLTVHDVLFVPELFCAEHDYALYRDMLAELEASSGGEDIFQLWHGDSHVIANDRAQRGAWKTNSRMFQRVLKRIETYFGMKIAATRLNWYREGTNDWKPFHHDRAAFTPDCPQNLTVACSLGPTTREVGFEHARTGTTVFMAAPNGSAYTFSRDVNCEWKHGVIPLAAPADGGRISIIAWGWAVQDTAGSRITENDVPTARDLGLE
;
A
#
# COMPACT_ATOMS: atom_id res chain seq x y z
N MET A 1 -27.77 30.38 34.48
CA MET A 1 -29.10 30.84 34.03
C MET A 1 -29.29 30.37 32.61
N ALA A 2 -30.33 29.55 32.40
CA ALA A 2 -30.94 29.04 31.13
C ALA A 2 -29.97 28.46 30.08
N GLY A 3 -30.08 27.24 29.56
CA GLY A 3 -31.06 26.14 29.50
C GLY A 3 -30.56 25.28 28.32
N GLY A 4 -30.53 23.94 28.31
CA GLY A 4 -31.56 22.98 28.68
C GLY A 4 -32.00 22.25 27.40
N ASP A 5 -31.87 20.92 27.43
CA ASP A 5 -32.56 19.88 26.63
C ASP A 5 -31.84 19.38 25.34
N ASP A 6 -31.26 18.18 25.35
CA ASP A 6 -31.86 16.82 25.28
C ASP A 6 -32.56 16.49 23.96
N LEU A 7 -32.12 15.40 23.31
CA LEU A 7 -32.99 14.39 22.69
C LEU A 7 -32.16 13.19 22.19
N ALA A 8 -32.08 12.19 23.06
CA ALA A 8 -31.94 10.79 22.70
C ALA A 8 -33.28 10.22 22.19
N ASP A 9 -33.20 9.00 21.65
CA ASP A 9 -34.27 8.05 21.32
C ASP A 9 -35.03 8.14 19.99
N GLY A 10 -34.88 7.06 19.23
CA GLY A 10 -35.65 6.72 18.05
C GLY A 10 -35.58 5.23 17.68
N LEU A 11 -35.47 4.33 18.66
CA LEU A 11 -35.73 2.89 18.50
C LEU A 11 -37.23 2.67 18.67
N ARG A 12 -37.94 2.38 17.57
CA ARG A 12 -39.31 1.85 17.64
C ARG A 12 -39.44 0.55 16.85
N SER A 13 -39.88 -0.45 17.60
CA SER A 13 -40.33 -1.78 17.22
C SER A 13 -41.42 -1.73 16.15
N LEU A 14 -41.28 -2.55 15.10
CA LEU A 14 -42.38 -2.90 14.21
C LEU A 14 -43.04 -4.19 14.73
N SER A 15 -44.30 -4.05 15.11
CA SER A 15 -45.22 -5.10 15.50
C SER A 15 -45.62 -5.98 14.31
N LEU A 16 -45.66 -7.28 14.56
CA LEU A 16 -46.21 -8.33 13.71
C LEU A 16 -47.71 -8.09 13.44
N GLY A 17 -48.10 -8.12 12.17
CA GLY A 17 -49.46 -8.27 11.71
C GLY A 17 -49.54 -9.43 10.74
N ALA A 18 -50.15 -10.54 11.18
CA ALA A 18 -50.70 -11.55 10.30
C ALA A 18 -51.93 -10.97 9.60
N ASP A 19 -52.13 -11.19 8.30
CA ASP A 19 -52.93 -12.32 7.82
C ASP A 19 -53.12 -12.28 6.28
N GLU A 20 -53.36 -13.49 5.75
CA GLU A 20 -54.15 -13.81 4.56
C GLU A 20 -53.66 -13.65 3.10
N ARG A 21 -53.74 -14.81 2.43
CA ARG A 21 -54.20 -15.08 1.05
C ARG A 21 -53.20 -14.97 -0.11
N SER A 22 -52.47 -16.06 -0.27
CA SER A 22 -52.54 -16.97 -1.44
C SER A 22 -53.21 -16.41 -2.71
N SER A 23 -52.40 -16.08 -3.72
CA SER A 23 -52.77 -16.12 -5.14
C SER A 23 -51.50 -16.22 -6.00
N ARG A 24 -51.15 -17.44 -6.42
CA ARG A 24 -50.06 -17.69 -7.38
C ARG A 24 -50.57 -17.46 -8.81
N PRO A 25 -49.90 -16.67 -9.67
CA PRO A 25 -50.06 -16.78 -11.11
C PRO A 25 -49.12 -17.86 -11.66
N ARG A 26 -49.68 -18.79 -12.44
CA ARG A 26 -48.96 -19.72 -13.30
C ARG A 26 -48.37 -18.91 -14.46
N TYR A 27 -47.05 -18.96 -14.65
CA TYR A 27 -46.44 -18.58 -15.92
C TYR A 27 -46.22 -19.82 -16.78
N THR A 28 -46.92 -19.82 -17.90
CA THR A 28 -46.85 -20.79 -18.98
C THR A 28 -45.56 -20.58 -19.78
N THR A 29 -44.94 -21.69 -20.11
CA THR A 29 -43.85 -21.84 -21.09
C THR A 29 -44.35 -21.57 -22.51
N SER A 30 -43.71 -20.67 -23.24
CA SER A 30 -43.33 -20.83 -24.66
C SER A 30 -43.00 -19.47 -25.29
N ASP A 31 -41.92 -19.46 -26.08
CA ASP A 31 -41.64 -18.58 -27.23
C ASP A 31 -40.28 -17.88 -27.15
N HIS A 32 -39.23 -18.70 -27.27
CA HIS A 32 -37.93 -18.24 -27.76
C HIS A 32 -37.93 -18.24 -29.29
N PRO A 33 -37.65 -17.11 -29.96
CA PRO A 33 -37.28 -17.13 -31.37
C PRO A 33 -35.86 -17.71 -31.56
N PRO A 34 -35.58 -18.40 -32.67
CA PRO A 34 -34.32 -19.12 -32.88
C PRO A 34 -33.13 -18.17 -33.06
N LEU A 35 -32.01 -18.54 -32.43
CA LEU A 35 -30.67 -17.98 -32.62
C LEU A 35 -30.23 -18.07 -34.09
N VAL A 36 -30.05 -16.92 -34.72
CA VAL A 36 -29.36 -16.79 -36.02
C VAL A 36 -27.86 -16.92 -35.76
N VAL A 37 -27.29 -18.04 -36.19
CA VAL A 37 -25.84 -18.28 -36.19
C VAL A 37 -25.22 -17.56 -37.38
N SER A 38 -24.72 -16.35 -37.15
CA SER A 38 -23.89 -15.62 -38.11
C SER A 38 -22.49 -16.24 -38.17
N ARG A 39 -22.12 -16.76 -39.34
CA ARG A 39 -20.76 -17.24 -39.64
C ARG A 39 -19.74 -16.09 -39.51
N PRO A 40 -18.58 -16.28 -38.88
CA PRO A 40 -17.53 -15.27 -38.90
C PRO A 40 -16.91 -15.19 -40.30
N GLY A 41 -16.93 -13.98 -40.87
CA GLY A 41 -16.26 -13.64 -42.11
C GLY A 41 -14.74 -13.80 -41.99
N ARG A 42 -14.11 -14.25 -43.06
CA ARG A 42 -12.65 -14.32 -43.21
C ARG A 42 -12.08 -12.90 -43.12
N GLY A 43 -11.30 -12.64 -42.07
CA GLY A 43 -10.46 -11.45 -41.97
C GLY A 43 -9.31 -11.47 -43.00
N PRO A 44 -8.78 -10.30 -43.38
CA PRO A 44 -7.70 -10.19 -44.35
C PRO A 44 -6.36 -10.68 -43.79
N SER A 45 -5.54 -11.26 -44.67
CA SER A 45 -4.18 -11.75 -44.38
C SER A 45 -3.26 -10.66 -43.80
N PRO A 46 -2.37 -11.00 -42.86
CA PRO A 46 -1.44 -10.05 -42.28
C PRO A 46 -0.33 -9.68 -43.26
N VAL A 47 -0.15 -8.37 -43.44
CA VAL A 47 0.94 -7.77 -44.21
C VAL A 47 2.15 -7.62 -43.28
N ASN A 48 3.30 -8.12 -43.75
CA ASN A 48 4.67 -7.98 -43.25
C ASN A 48 4.91 -7.06 -42.03
N ALA A 49 5.06 -7.67 -40.85
CA ALA A 49 5.73 -7.05 -39.71
C ALA A 49 7.25 -7.29 -39.80
N ALA A 50 8.05 -6.23 -39.70
CA ALA A 50 9.50 -6.32 -39.63
C ALA A 50 9.95 -7.03 -38.33
N PRO A 51 11.05 -7.81 -38.34
CA PRO A 51 11.52 -8.53 -37.17
C PRO A 51 12.01 -7.57 -36.08
N ALA A 52 11.70 -7.90 -34.83
CA ALA A 52 12.16 -7.16 -33.65
C ALA A 52 13.70 -7.19 -33.53
N PRO A 53 14.32 -6.12 -33.01
CA PRO A 53 15.76 -6.09 -32.77
C PRO A 53 16.17 -7.10 -31.68
N PRO A 54 17.39 -7.65 -31.74
CA PRO A 54 17.87 -8.61 -30.76
C PRO A 54 18.03 -7.96 -29.37
N PRO A 55 17.85 -8.73 -28.29
CA PRO A 55 18.01 -8.24 -26.93
C PRO A 55 19.48 -7.82 -26.66
N PRO A 56 19.70 -6.86 -25.75
CA PRO A 56 21.05 -6.46 -25.35
C PRO A 56 21.79 -7.60 -24.64
N PRO A 57 23.14 -7.63 -24.72
CA PRO A 57 23.93 -8.65 -24.04
C PRO A 57 23.80 -8.54 -22.52
N PRO A 58 23.92 -9.67 -21.79
CA PRO A 58 23.86 -9.67 -20.34
C PRO A 58 25.00 -8.84 -19.72
N PRO A 59 24.77 -8.22 -18.55
CA PRO A 59 25.83 -7.48 -17.85
C PRO A 59 26.97 -8.43 -17.45
N ARG A 60 28.21 -7.93 -17.59
CA ARG A 60 29.43 -8.66 -17.21
C ARG A 60 29.34 -9.11 -15.75
N SER A 61 29.59 -10.39 -15.51
CA SER A 61 29.72 -10.98 -14.18
C SER A 61 30.77 -10.22 -13.37
N TRP A 62 30.36 -9.71 -12.22
CA TRP A 62 31.24 -9.12 -11.23
C TRP A 62 32.03 -10.25 -10.56
N GLU A 63 33.25 -10.52 -11.06
CA GLU A 63 34.17 -11.42 -10.38
C GLU A 63 34.64 -10.75 -9.08
N SER A 64 34.32 -11.40 -7.95
CA SER A 64 34.80 -10.98 -6.64
C SER A 64 36.32 -11.17 -6.55
N PRO A 65 37.09 -10.19 -6.09
CA PRO A 65 38.51 -10.39 -5.79
C PRO A 65 38.63 -11.41 -4.65
N THR A 66 39.32 -12.52 -4.91
CA THR A 66 39.73 -13.48 -3.88
C THR A 66 40.74 -12.82 -2.95
N ASP A 67 40.39 -12.78 -1.66
CA ASP A 67 41.19 -12.24 -0.57
C ASP A 67 42.21 -13.28 -0.10
N ASP A 68 43.36 -13.36 -0.76
CA ASP A 68 44.53 -14.09 -0.26
C ASP A 68 45.43 -13.13 0.53
N GLY A 69 45.22 -13.09 1.85
CA GLY A 69 46.11 -12.42 2.78
C GLY A 69 47.50 -13.08 2.86
N PRO A 70 48.57 -12.33 3.20
CA PRO A 70 49.92 -12.88 3.20
C PRO A 70 50.16 -13.76 4.43
N VAL A 71 50.46 -15.04 4.18
CA VAL A 71 50.96 -16.00 5.16
C VAL A 71 52.45 -15.77 5.38
N ASP A 72 52.81 -15.30 6.57
CA ASP A 72 54.18 -15.20 7.06
C ASP A 72 54.81 -16.60 7.14
N LYS A 73 55.76 -16.91 6.25
CA LYS A 73 56.67 -18.06 6.37
C LYS A 73 58.10 -17.58 6.23
N ARG A 74 58.79 -17.45 7.37
CA ARG A 74 60.25 -17.52 7.44
C ARG A 74 60.71 -18.91 7.00
N PRO A 75 61.86 -18.99 6.32
CA PRO A 75 62.88 -19.90 6.82
C PRO A 75 64.28 -19.27 6.89
N SER A 76 65.04 -19.83 7.83
CA SER A 76 66.44 -19.64 8.16
C SER A 76 67.41 -20.29 7.16
N GLY A 77 68.57 -19.67 6.93
CA GLY A 77 69.81 -20.36 6.55
C GLY A 77 70.60 -19.73 5.39
N PRO A 78 71.94 -19.88 5.32
CA PRO A 78 72.83 -18.73 5.18
C PRO A 78 73.74 -18.69 3.93
N SER A 79 74.45 -17.56 3.81
CA SER A 79 75.79 -17.35 3.21
C SER A 79 75.95 -16.91 1.74
N ARG A 80 76.93 -16.00 1.58
CA ARG A 80 77.73 -15.52 0.43
C ARG A 80 77.48 -14.06 0.07
N GLU A 81 78.33 -13.13 0.51
CA GLU A 81 79.64 -12.73 -0.04
C GLU A 81 79.56 -11.82 -1.29
N ALA A 82 80.50 -10.86 -1.28
CA ALA A 82 80.94 -9.94 -2.33
C ALA A 82 80.34 -8.52 -2.34
N ASP A 83 81.23 -7.57 -1.98
CA ASP A 83 81.65 -6.42 -2.80
C ASP A 83 80.63 -5.31 -3.12
N ASP A 84 80.92 -4.00 -3.11
CA ASP A 84 82.16 -3.22 -3.04
C ASP A 84 81.76 -1.73 -3.18
N ARG A 85 82.51 -0.80 -2.55
CA ARG A 85 82.62 0.66 -2.82
C ARG A 85 81.31 1.50 -2.77
N THR A 86 81.22 2.73 -2.28
CA THR A 86 82.12 3.88 -2.08
C THR A 86 81.26 4.97 -1.41
N SER A 87 81.66 5.55 -0.27
CA SER A 87 82.27 6.90 -0.19
C SER A 87 81.38 7.95 0.51
N ARG A 88 82.07 8.69 1.39
CA ARG A 88 81.90 10.11 1.76
C ARG A 88 80.83 10.48 2.79
N ASP A 89 81.37 10.71 3.98
CA ASP A 89 80.98 11.73 4.96
C ASP A 89 80.39 13.01 4.35
N MET A 90 79.24 13.44 4.88
CA MET A 90 79.01 14.83 5.25
C MET A 90 78.08 14.92 6.46
N LYS A 91 78.62 15.43 7.57
CA LYS A 91 77.88 15.92 8.74
C LYS A 91 77.17 17.23 8.40
N SER A 92 75.89 17.34 8.75
CA SER A 92 75.21 18.48 9.42
C SER A 92 73.69 18.42 9.22
N PRO A 93 72.86 19.12 10.01
CA PRO A 93 72.80 19.20 11.46
C PRO A 93 71.49 18.57 11.99
N VAL A 94 71.49 18.21 13.28
CA VAL A 94 70.29 17.72 14.00
C VAL A 94 69.31 18.89 14.14
N VAL A 95 68.38 19.02 13.21
CA VAL A 95 67.21 19.90 13.35
C VAL A 95 66.12 19.10 14.08
N ASP A 96 65.69 19.70 15.18
CA ASP A 96 64.70 19.23 16.14
C ASP A 96 63.41 18.71 15.49
N ARG A 97 63.30 17.38 15.32
CA ARG A 97 62.11 16.69 14.75
C ARG A 97 61.06 16.34 15.81
N ARG A 98 60.98 17.05 16.94
CA ARG A 98 60.04 16.71 18.02
C ARG A 98 58.64 17.30 17.86
N HIS A 99 58.40 18.20 16.90
CA HIS A 99 57.08 18.83 16.70
C HIS A 99 56.25 18.30 15.52
N ASP A 100 56.73 17.31 14.75
CA ASP A 100 55.99 16.81 13.56
C ASP A 100 55.29 15.45 13.77
N ARG A 101 55.42 14.84 14.96
CA ARG A 101 54.73 13.56 15.27
C ARG A 101 53.28 13.73 15.70
N ASP A 102 52.90 14.90 16.21
CA ASP A 102 51.53 15.15 16.67
C ASP A 102 50.59 15.67 15.58
N ARG A 103 51.12 16.18 14.45
CA ARG A 103 50.29 16.65 13.32
C ARG A 103 49.89 15.57 12.32
N ARG A 104 50.49 14.37 12.39
CA ARG A 104 50.20 13.25 11.46
C ARG A 104 49.14 12.26 11.94
N ARG A 105 48.57 12.43 13.14
CA ARG A 105 47.56 11.51 13.71
C ARG A 105 46.11 11.85 13.34
N SER A 106 45.87 12.94 12.61
CA SER A 106 44.57 13.30 12.06
C SER A 106 44.45 13.01 10.56
N SER A 107 45.25 12.09 10.00
CA SER A 107 44.97 11.59 8.66
C SER A 107 43.61 10.88 8.69
N GLY A 108 42.64 11.50 8.03
CA GLY A 108 41.21 11.21 8.13
C GLY A 108 40.92 9.72 8.20
N ARG A 109 40.44 9.25 9.36
CA ARG A 109 39.79 7.95 9.44
C ARG A 109 38.68 7.97 8.40
N ARG A 110 38.79 7.08 7.41
CA ARG A 110 37.75 6.92 6.39
C ARG A 110 36.41 6.72 7.12
N PRO A 111 35.35 7.42 6.72
CA PRO A 111 34.02 7.22 7.28
C PRO A 111 33.68 5.73 7.24
N LYS A 112 33.19 5.18 8.35
CA LYS A 112 32.69 3.81 8.39
C LYS A 112 31.23 3.83 7.93
N ASN A 113 30.87 2.95 7.00
CA ASN A 113 29.51 2.75 6.53
C ASN A 113 28.64 1.92 7.51
N THR A 114 29.26 1.25 8.48
CA THR A 114 28.58 0.47 9.52
C THR A 114 29.03 0.94 10.90
N THR A 115 28.06 1.36 11.71
CA THR A 115 28.29 1.91 13.05
C THR A 115 27.92 0.95 14.17
N ASN A 116 27.08 -0.05 13.89
CA ASN A 116 26.64 -1.05 14.85
C ASN A 116 26.70 -2.45 14.23
N PHE A 117 27.34 -3.38 14.94
CA PHE A 117 27.47 -4.80 14.55
C PHE A 117 26.66 -5.73 15.48
N THR A 118 25.97 -5.17 16.47
CA THR A 118 25.09 -5.92 17.36
C THR A 118 23.79 -6.24 16.60
N PRO A 119 23.41 -7.52 16.45
CA PRO A 119 22.13 -7.87 15.85
C PRO A 119 20.98 -7.21 16.62
N SER A 120 19.99 -6.67 15.89
CA SER A 120 18.77 -6.13 16.48
C SER A 120 17.61 -7.06 16.20
N LEU A 121 16.85 -7.39 17.25
CA LEU A 121 15.57 -8.10 17.18
C LEU A 121 14.38 -7.16 17.44
N ALA A 122 14.63 -5.85 17.50
CA ALA A 122 13.59 -4.86 17.68
C ALA A 122 12.58 -4.93 16.53
N LYS A 123 11.28 -4.86 16.86
CA LYS A 123 10.23 -4.74 15.85
C LYS A 123 10.34 -3.36 15.18
N PRO A 124 10.12 -3.27 13.86
CA PRO A 124 10.14 -1.99 13.17
C PRO A 124 8.94 -1.13 13.56
N ASP A 125 9.01 0.17 13.30
CA ASP A 125 7.88 1.09 13.48
C ASP A 125 6.80 0.88 12.39
N ILE A 126 7.22 0.44 11.21
CA ILE A 126 6.36 0.03 10.10
C ILE A 126 7.06 -1.06 9.29
N ARG A 127 6.34 -2.10 8.89
CA ARG A 127 6.86 -3.16 8.01
C ARG A 127 6.01 -3.25 6.75
N ILE A 128 6.64 -3.08 5.59
CA ILE A 128 5.99 -3.32 4.30
C ILE A 128 6.12 -4.80 3.95
N VAL A 129 4.98 -5.46 3.74
CA VAL A 129 4.89 -6.87 3.32
C VAL A 129 4.33 -6.91 1.91
N PHE A 130 4.88 -7.79 1.07
CA PHE A 130 4.38 -8.01 -0.29
C PHE A 130 3.63 -9.34 -0.38
N GLY A 131 2.35 -9.27 -0.70
CA GLY A 131 1.51 -10.42 -0.95
C GLY A 131 1.60 -10.87 -2.41
N ARG A 132 0.98 -12.03 -2.68
CA ARG A 132 0.83 -12.59 -4.03
C ARG A 132 -0.64 -12.58 -4.40
N SER A 133 -0.92 -12.43 -5.70
CA SER A 133 -2.24 -12.61 -6.30
C SER A 133 -2.35 -13.99 -7.00
N GLY A 134 -3.50 -14.64 -6.88
CA GLY A 134 -3.80 -15.98 -7.43
C GLY A 134 -5.20 -16.47 -7.03
N PRO A 135 -5.67 -17.63 -7.52
CA PRO A 135 -7.03 -18.11 -7.24
C PRO A 135 -7.25 -18.62 -5.80
N ASP A 136 -6.22 -19.24 -5.22
CA ASP A 136 -6.25 -19.90 -3.90
C ASP A 136 -5.31 -19.24 -2.88
N ASP A 137 -4.95 -17.99 -3.15
CA ASP A 137 -4.08 -17.21 -2.29
C ASP A 137 -4.81 -16.68 -1.05
N CYS A 138 -4.06 -16.52 0.03
CA CYS A 138 -4.48 -15.80 1.21
C CYS A 138 -3.39 -14.82 1.62
N ALA A 139 -3.80 -13.78 2.33
CA ALA A 139 -2.88 -12.85 2.93
C ALA A 139 -1.92 -13.61 3.86
N PRO A 140 -0.62 -13.28 3.86
CA PRO A 140 0.29 -13.78 4.87
C PRO A 140 -0.19 -13.36 6.27
N PRO A 141 0.18 -14.10 7.33
CA PRO A 141 -0.09 -13.67 8.70
C PRO A 141 0.43 -12.25 8.93
N LEU A 142 -0.45 -11.36 9.38
CA LEU A 142 -0.14 -9.96 9.63
C LEU A 142 0.21 -9.73 11.09
N THR A 143 1.13 -8.80 11.34
CA THR A 143 1.34 -8.19 12.65
C THR A 143 0.68 -6.81 12.70
N VAL A 144 0.49 -6.27 13.90
CA VAL A 144 -0.08 -4.92 14.07
C VAL A 144 0.75 -3.79 13.42
N HIS A 145 2.02 -4.05 13.07
CA HIS A 145 2.95 -3.10 12.44
C HIS A 145 3.00 -3.20 10.91
N ASP A 146 2.16 -4.05 10.30
CA ASP A 146 2.24 -4.35 8.87
C ASP A 146 1.37 -3.44 8.01
N VAL A 147 1.98 -3.01 6.91
CA VAL A 147 1.32 -2.58 5.68
C VAL A 147 1.53 -3.68 4.65
N LEU A 148 0.45 -4.33 4.22
CA LEU A 148 0.52 -5.35 3.16
C LEU A 148 0.16 -4.71 1.83
N PHE A 149 1.00 -4.89 0.83
CA PHE A 149 0.72 -4.54 -0.56
C PHE A 149 0.57 -5.80 -1.42
N VAL A 150 -0.48 -5.85 -2.23
CA VAL A 150 -0.74 -6.97 -3.13
C VAL A 150 -0.99 -6.43 -4.53
N PRO A 151 -0.06 -6.61 -5.48
CA PRO A 151 -0.29 -6.23 -6.86
C PRO A 151 -1.33 -7.16 -7.50
N GLU A 152 -2.13 -6.61 -8.42
CA GLU A 152 -3.05 -7.39 -9.26
C GLU A 152 -4.00 -8.35 -8.50
N LEU A 153 -4.41 -8.00 -7.28
CA LEU A 153 -5.31 -8.82 -6.46
C LEU A 153 -6.71 -8.96 -7.09
N PHE A 154 -7.19 -7.90 -7.75
CA PHE A 154 -8.55 -7.81 -8.27
C PHE A 154 -8.64 -8.01 -9.78
N CYS A 155 -7.64 -7.53 -10.52
CA CYS A 155 -7.49 -7.66 -11.97
C CYS A 155 -6.04 -7.37 -12.35
N ALA A 156 -5.65 -7.70 -13.59
CA ALA A 156 -4.35 -7.34 -14.10
C ALA A 156 -4.19 -5.81 -14.18
N GLU A 157 -2.96 -5.30 -14.07
CA GLU A 157 -2.68 -3.87 -14.00
C GLU A 157 -3.22 -3.11 -15.22
N HIS A 158 -3.13 -3.70 -16.41
CA HIS A 158 -3.64 -3.08 -17.65
C HIS A 158 -5.07 -3.51 -18.03
N ASP A 159 -5.75 -4.30 -17.18
CA ASP A 159 -7.15 -4.66 -17.36
C ASP A 159 -8.05 -3.66 -16.61
N TYR A 160 -8.58 -2.69 -17.36
CA TYR A 160 -9.50 -1.68 -16.82
C TYR A 160 -10.98 -2.07 -16.94
N ALA A 161 -11.32 -3.32 -17.28
CA ALA A 161 -12.72 -3.75 -17.37
C ALA A 161 -13.46 -3.57 -16.05
N LEU A 162 -12.87 -4.02 -14.93
CA LEU A 162 -13.47 -3.88 -13.61
C LEU A 162 -13.74 -2.41 -13.23
N TYR A 163 -12.82 -1.50 -13.57
CA TYR A 163 -13.00 -0.06 -13.35
C TYR A 163 -14.16 0.52 -14.17
N ARG A 164 -14.21 0.22 -15.47
CA ARG A 164 -15.25 0.74 -16.37
C ARG A 164 -16.63 0.18 -16.01
N ASP A 165 -16.72 -1.12 -15.77
CA ASP A 165 -17.96 -1.80 -15.42
C ASP A 165 -18.50 -1.27 -14.08
N MET A 166 -17.62 -0.98 -13.13
CA MET A 166 -18.00 -0.37 -11.86
C MET A 166 -18.59 1.03 -12.03
N LEU A 167 -17.96 1.91 -12.82
CA LEU A 167 -18.52 3.23 -13.11
C LEU A 167 -19.89 3.13 -13.80
N ALA A 168 -20.03 2.23 -14.77
CA ALA A 168 -21.29 2.00 -15.47
C ALA A 168 -22.39 1.50 -14.52
N GLU A 169 -22.07 0.58 -13.59
CA GLU A 169 -23.02 0.12 -12.58
C GLU A 169 -23.43 1.22 -11.60
N LEU A 170 -22.49 2.08 -11.21
CA LEU A 170 -22.73 3.20 -10.31
C LEU A 170 -23.64 4.25 -10.95
N GLU A 171 -23.40 4.59 -12.22
CA GLU A 171 -24.25 5.49 -13.01
C GLU A 171 -25.65 4.88 -13.23
N ALA A 172 -25.74 3.59 -13.56
CA ALA A 172 -27.04 2.93 -13.72
C ALA A 172 -27.81 2.81 -12.40
N SER A 173 -27.10 2.58 -11.29
CA SER A 173 -27.71 2.45 -9.97
C SER A 173 -28.26 3.76 -9.45
N SER A 174 -27.83 4.90 -9.96
CA SER A 174 -28.24 6.20 -9.46
C SER A 174 -29.67 6.60 -9.85
N GLY A 175 -30.31 5.87 -10.77
CA GLY A 175 -31.64 6.23 -11.28
C GLY A 175 -31.67 7.57 -12.02
N GLY A 176 -30.50 8.05 -12.48
CA GLY A 176 -30.34 9.35 -13.14
C GLY A 176 -29.95 10.52 -12.21
N GLU A 177 -29.84 10.29 -10.90
CA GLU A 177 -29.26 11.28 -9.97
C GLU A 177 -27.72 11.15 -9.95
N ASP A 178 -27.01 12.19 -9.51
CA ASP A 178 -25.57 12.04 -9.26
C ASP A 178 -25.36 11.35 -7.90
N ILE A 179 -24.86 10.11 -7.91
CA ILE A 179 -24.52 9.40 -6.66
C ILE A 179 -23.23 9.95 -6.05
N PHE A 180 -22.43 10.70 -6.79
CA PHE A 180 -21.18 11.23 -6.30
C PHE A 180 -21.42 12.56 -5.57
N GLN A 181 -20.82 12.69 -4.40
CA GLN A 181 -20.79 13.95 -3.66
C GLN A 181 -19.35 14.28 -3.26
N LEU A 182 -19.02 15.57 -3.21
CA LEU A 182 -17.73 16.01 -2.68
C LEU A 182 -17.60 15.57 -1.22
N TRP A 183 -16.47 14.96 -0.88
CA TRP A 183 -16.17 14.58 0.49
C TRP A 183 -15.89 15.83 1.32
N HIS A 184 -16.75 16.13 2.31
CA HIS A 184 -16.72 17.38 3.09
C HIS A 184 -16.63 18.68 2.25
N GLY A 185 -17.16 18.66 1.02
CA GLY A 185 -17.07 19.80 0.10
C GLY A 185 -15.69 20.02 -0.51
N ASP A 186 -14.79 19.04 -0.43
CA ASP A 186 -13.36 19.18 -0.72
C ASP A 186 -12.86 18.18 -1.79
N SER A 187 -11.69 17.57 -1.58
CA SER A 187 -10.65 17.20 -2.54
C SER A 187 -10.89 15.96 -3.40
N HIS A 188 -12.01 15.27 -3.26
CA HIS A 188 -12.42 14.12 -4.09
C HIS A 188 -13.90 13.85 -3.89
N VAL A 189 -14.49 13.01 -4.77
CA VAL A 189 -15.88 12.59 -4.61
C VAL A 189 -15.99 11.20 -3.99
N ILE A 190 -17.09 10.95 -3.30
CA ILE A 190 -17.46 9.64 -2.76
C ILE A 190 -18.81 9.22 -3.32
N ALA A 191 -19.04 7.92 -3.45
CA ALA A 191 -20.40 7.42 -3.62
C ALA A 191 -21.21 7.70 -2.35
N ASN A 192 -22.35 8.36 -2.50
CA ASN A 192 -23.18 8.82 -1.40
C ASN A 192 -23.97 7.65 -0.80
N ASP A 193 -23.50 7.13 0.33
CA ASP A 193 -24.18 6.06 1.08
C ASP A 193 -25.57 6.46 1.61
N ARG A 194 -25.88 7.76 1.68
CA ARG A 194 -27.23 8.23 2.05
C ARG A 194 -28.18 8.20 0.85
N ALA A 195 -27.65 8.37 -0.37
CA ALA A 195 -28.44 8.23 -1.58
C ALA A 195 -29.00 6.81 -1.63
N GLN A 196 -30.31 6.72 -1.88
CA GLN A 196 -31.04 5.45 -1.93
C GLN A 196 -30.82 4.56 -0.68
N ARG A 197 -30.51 5.15 0.49
CA ARG A 197 -30.17 4.44 1.73
C ARG A 197 -29.05 3.39 1.56
N GLY A 198 -28.11 3.64 0.63
CA GLY A 198 -26.97 2.79 0.38
C GLY A 198 -27.26 1.58 -0.52
N ALA A 199 -28.45 1.49 -1.12
CA ALA A 199 -28.85 0.38 -1.98
C ALA A 199 -27.94 0.18 -3.21
N TRP A 200 -27.25 1.23 -3.67
CA TRP A 200 -26.26 1.13 -4.75
C TRP A 200 -25.19 0.07 -4.45
N LYS A 201 -24.80 -0.10 -3.17
CA LYS A 201 -23.79 -1.09 -2.76
C LYS A 201 -24.24 -2.51 -3.07
N THR A 202 -25.49 -2.83 -2.82
CA THR A 202 -26.07 -4.16 -3.08
C THR A 202 -26.42 -4.37 -4.55
N ASN A 203 -26.66 -3.28 -5.29
CA ASN A 203 -27.01 -3.33 -6.70
C ASN A 203 -25.77 -3.44 -7.62
N SER A 204 -24.62 -2.92 -7.19
CA SER A 204 -23.37 -3.06 -7.94
C SER A 204 -22.73 -4.44 -7.72
N ARG A 205 -22.77 -5.28 -8.76
CA ARG A 205 -22.12 -6.60 -8.74
C ARG A 205 -20.61 -6.48 -8.66
N MET A 206 -20.04 -5.46 -9.31
CA MET A 206 -18.59 -5.21 -9.27
C MET A 206 -18.12 -4.84 -7.87
N PHE A 207 -18.87 -3.99 -7.16
CA PHE A 207 -18.57 -3.65 -5.77
C PHE A 207 -18.63 -4.89 -4.87
N GLN A 208 -19.70 -5.69 -4.98
CA GLN A 208 -19.84 -6.94 -4.21
C GLN A 208 -18.72 -7.94 -4.51
N ARG A 209 -18.28 -8.06 -5.77
CA ARG A 209 -17.15 -8.91 -6.16
C ARG A 209 -15.85 -8.47 -5.49
N VAL A 210 -15.57 -7.17 -5.44
CA VAL A 210 -14.39 -6.62 -4.74
C VAL A 210 -14.46 -6.92 -3.24
N LEU A 211 -15.60 -6.68 -2.59
CA LEU A 211 -15.76 -6.97 -1.16
C LEU A 211 -15.57 -8.45 -0.86
N LYS A 212 -16.16 -9.34 -1.67
CA LYS A 212 -16.00 -10.78 -1.48
C LYS A 212 -14.55 -11.23 -1.60
N ARG A 213 -13.80 -10.64 -2.53
CA ARG A 213 -12.36 -10.90 -2.70
C ARG A 213 -11.56 -10.40 -1.49
N ILE A 214 -11.91 -9.23 -0.93
CA ILE A 214 -11.31 -8.71 0.30
C ILE A 214 -11.56 -9.68 1.47
N GLU A 215 -12.81 -10.05 1.72
CA GLU A 215 -13.15 -10.97 2.83
C GLU A 215 -12.38 -12.29 2.74
N THR A 216 -12.31 -12.85 1.53
CA THR A 216 -11.70 -14.17 1.30
C THR A 216 -10.18 -14.11 1.40
N TYR A 217 -9.54 -13.15 0.71
CA TYR A 217 -8.08 -13.06 0.68
C TYR A 217 -7.51 -12.68 2.05
N PHE A 218 -8.10 -11.68 2.72
CA PHE A 218 -7.57 -11.18 4.00
C PHE A 218 -8.14 -11.91 5.23
N GLY A 219 -9.04 -12.88 5.06
CA GLY A 219 -9.72 -13.53 6.18
C GLY A 219 -10.46 -12.52 7.06
N MET A 220 -11.08 -11.53 6.43
CA MET A 220 -11.57 -10.31 7.08
C MET A 220 -13.08 -10.32 7.20
N LYS A 221 -13.60 -9.97 8.38
CA LYS A 221 -15.01 -9.64 8.59
C LYS A 221 -15.21 -8.15 8.38
N ILE A 222 -15.76 -7.76 7.23
CA ILE A 222 -16.01 -6.35 6.89
C ILE A 222 -17.13 -5.78 7.78
N ALA A 223 -16.89 -4.61 8.36
CA ALA A 223 -17.83 -3.88 9.21
C ALA A 223 -18.35 -2.60 8.53
N ALA A 224 -17.54 -1.95 7.70
CA ALA A 224 -17.92 -0.75 6.97
C ALA A 224 -17.14 -0.64 5.65
N THR A 225 -17.70 0.12 4.70
CA THR A 225 -17.08 0.33 3.39
C THR A 225 -17.27 1.75 2.89
N ARG A 226 -16.37 2.21 2.02
CA ARG A 226 -16.48 3.48 1.29
C ARG A 226 -15.93 3.34 -0.11
N LEU A 227 -16.56 3.98 -1.09
CA LEU A 227 -16.01 4.17 -2.42
C LEU A 227 -15.65 5.64 -2.60
N ASN A 228 -14.38 5.90 -2.93
CA ASN A 228 -13.86 7.20 -3.30
C ASN A 228 -13.54 7.18 -4.80
N TRP A 229 -13.82 8.27 -5.51
CA TRP A 229 -13.43 8.44 -6.90
C TRP A 229 -12.62 9.72 -7.04
N TYR A 230 -11.37 9.54 -7.44
CA TYR A 230 -10.43 10.61 -7.80
C TYR A 230 -10.57 10.83 -9.30
N ARG A 231 -11.07 11.99 -9.70
CA ARG A 231 -11.55 12.19 -11.07
C ARG A 231 -10.44 12.48 -12.06
N GLU A 232 -10.65 12.08 -13.30
CA GLU A 232 -9.84 12.52 -14.44
C GLU A 232 -9.86 14.04 -14.55
N GLY A 233 -8.76 14.64 -15.00
CA GLY A 233 -8.65 16.09 -15.19
C GLY A 233 -8.59 16.88 -13.89
N THR A 234 -8.41 16.21 -12.73
CA THR A 234 -8.30 16.86 -11.42
C THR A 234 -6.99 16.51 -10.71
N ASN A 235 -6.64 17.31 -9.70
CA ASN A 235 -5.60 16.99 -8.73
C ASN A 235 -6.21 16.41 -7.44
N ASP A 236 -7.35 15.71 -7.55
CA ASP A 236 -8.08 15.17 -6.40
C ASP A 236 -7.12 14.39 -5.47
N TRP A 237 -7.25 14.58 -4.15
CA TRP A 237 -6.32 14.05 -3.14
C TRP A 237 -7.04 13.73 -1.83
N LYS A 238 -6.29 13.18 -0.85
CA LYS A 238 -6.79 12.94 0.50
C LYS A 238 -5.70 13.30 1.52
N PRO A 239 -5.95 14.20 2.48
CA PRO A 239 -4.96 14.57 3.49
C PRO A 239 -4.55 13.39 4.36
N PHE A 240 -3.38 13.53 4.97
CA PHE A 240 -2.94 12.64 6.04
C PHE A 240 -3.94 12.68 7.20
N HIS A 241 -4.50 11.52 7.52
CA HIS A 241 -5.46 11.34 8.61
C HIS A 241 -5.31 9.96 9.25
N HIS A 242 -5.89 9.81 10.43
CA HIS A 242 -6.15 8.50 11.02
C HIS A 242 -7.54 8.02 10.63
N ASP A 243 -7.72 6.72 10.42
CA ASP A 243 -9.07 6.15 10.42
C ASP A 243 -9.63 6.20 11.83
N ARG A 244 -10.96 6.33 11.93
CA ARG A 244 -11.68 6.44 13.21
C ARG A 244 -11.27 5.38 14.26
N ALA A 245 -10.95 4.17 13.81
CA ALA A 245 -10.52 3.07 14.68
C ALA A 245 -9.26 3.38 15.51
N ALA A 246 -8.43 4.34 15.08
CA ALA A 246 -7.23 4.75 15.82
C ALA A 246 -7.55 5.44 17.15
N PHE A 247 -8.72 6.06 17.26
CA PHE A 247 -9.07 6.91 18.40
C PHE A 247 -10.48 6.67 18.96
N THR A 248 -11.12 5.59 18.53
CA THR A 248 -12.41 5.16 19.08
C THR A 248 -12.16 3.90 19.92
N PRO A 249 -12.25 4.00 21.26
CA PRO A 249 -12.23 2.83 22.13
C PRO A 249 -13.26 1.78 21.71
N ASP A 250 -12.93 0.50 21.88
CA ASP A 250 -13.79 -0.64 21.54
C ASP A 250 -14.25 -0.69 20.07
N CYS A 251 -13.54 -0.02 19.16
CA CYS A 251 -13.84 -0.11 17.74
C CYS A 251 -13.61 -1.56 17.25
N PRO A 252 -14.60 -2.21 16.63
CA PRO A 252 -14.46 -3.60 16.17
C PRO A 252 -13.58 -3.74 14.92
N GLN A 253 -12.88 -2.69 14.51
CA GLN A 253 -12.08 -2.62 13.29
C GLN A 253 -10.60 -2.58 13.68
N ASN A 254 -9.80 -3.50 13.13
CA ASN A 254 -8.35 -3.53 13.33
C ASN A 254 -7.55 -3.59 12.02
N LEU A 255 -8.23 -3.68 10.87
CA LEU A 255 -7.62 -3.71 9.56
C LEU A 255 -8.39 -2.78 8.62
N THR A 256 -7.64 -1.96 7.89
CA THR A 256 -8.14 -1.23 6.71
C THR A 256 -7.57 -1.89 5.47
N VAL A 257 -8.44 -2.17 4.50
CA VAL A 257 -8.06 -2.68 3.17
C VAL A 257 -8.56 -1.69 2.12
N ALA A 258 -7.68 -1.31 1.20
CA ALA A 258 -7.96 -0.40 0.10
C ALA A 258 -7.67 -1.08 -1.24
N CYS A 259 -8.70 -1.20 -2.07
CA CYS A 259 -8.61 -1.62 -3.47
C CYS A 259 -8.38 -0.40 -4.35
N SER A 260 -7.48 -0.50 -5.33
CA SER A 260 -7.19 0.55 -6.30
C SER A 260 -7.60 0.10 -7.70
N LEU A 261 -8.46 0.88 -8.37
CA LEU A 261 -8.95 0.59 -9.72
C LEU A 261 -8.85 1.85 -10.60
N GLY A 262 -8.43 1.69 -11.84
CA GLY A 262 -8.44 2.76 -12.84
C GLY A 262 -7.08 3.03 -13.48
N PRO A 263 -7.09 3.74 -14.63
CA PRO A 263 -5.89 3.95 -15.46
C PRO A 263 -4.77 4.74 -14.79
N THR A 264 -5.08 5.64 -13.85
CA THR A 264 -4.08 6.49 -13.22
C THR A 264 -3.63 5.92 -11.87
N THR A 265 -2.38 5.48 -11.81
CA THR A 265 -1.70 5.13 -10.55
C THR A 265 -1.57 6.37 -9.66
N ARG A 266 -1.95 6.25 -8.39
CA ARG A 266 -1.76 7.29 -7.37
C ARG A 266 -0.76 6.82 -6.31
N GLU A 267 -0.06 7.77 -5.71
CA GLU A 267 0.77 7.52 -4.52
C GLU A 267 -0.11 7.52 -3.27
N VAL A 268 0.02 6.48 -2.46
CA VAL A 268 -0.51 6.42 -1.10
C VAL A 268 0.65 6.69 -0.17
N GLY A 269 0.44 7.58 0.79
CA GLY A 269 1.45 7.90 1.77
C GLY A 269 1.05 7.52 3.18
N PHE A 270 2.08 7.21 3.97
CA PHE A 270 2.02 7.09 5.42
C PHE A 270 2.95 8.15 6.02
N GLU A 271 2.50 8.85 7.06
CA GLU A 271 3.27 9.85 7.80
C GLU A 271 3.25 9.50 9.29
N HIS A 272 4.41 9.24 9.88
CA HIS A 272 4.52 8.93 11.30
C HIS A 272 4.09 10.16 12.12
N ALA A 273 3.07 10.01 12.95
CA ALA A 273 2.35 11.12 13.57
C ALA A 273 3.23 12.01 14.47
N ARG A 274 4.30 11.44 15.06
CA ARG A 274 5.20 12.17 15.96
C ARG A 274 6.42 12.77 15.27
N THR A 275 6.95 12.12 14.24
CA THR A 275 8.24 12.49 13.64
C THR A 275 8.09 13.15 12.27
N GLY A 276 6.93 13.04 11.63
CA GLY A 276 6.70 13.50 10.27
C GLY A 276 7.43 12.68 9.20
N THR A 277 8.00 11.53 9.57
CA THR A 277 8.65 10.63 8.61
C THR A 277 7.62 10.07 7.64
N THR A 278 7.89 10.15 6.34
CA THR A 278 6.97 9.68 5.30
C THR A 278 7.46 8.42 4.59
N VAL A 279 6.51 7.56 4.22
CA VAL A 279 6.71 6.38 3.37
C VAL A 279 5.63 6.39 2.30
N PHE A 280 6.02 6.40 1.02
CA PHE A 280 5.09 6.40 -0.11
C PHE A 280 5.18 5.11 -0.91
N MET A 281 4.04 4.73 -1.48
CA MET A 281 3.92 3.57 -2.35
C MET A 281 2.90 3.83 -3.46
N ALA A 282 3.21 3.36 -4.66
CA ALA A 282 2.30 3.38 -5.78
C ALA A 282 1.14 2.40 -5.57
N ALA A 283 -0.09 2.83 -5.86
CA ALA A 283 -1.29 2.01 -5.85
C ALA A 283 -1.85 1.86 -7.28
N PRO A 284 -1.25 0.99 -8.11
CA PRO A 284 -1.68 0.77 -9.50
C PRO A 284 -3.05 0.08 -9.57
N ASN A 285 -3.62 0.04 -10.78
CA ASN A 285 -4.88 -0.66 -11.04
C ASN A 285 -4.82 -2.14 -10.59
N GLY A 286 -5.93 -2.62 -10.04
CA GLY A 286 -6.08 -4.00 -9.60
C GLY A 286 -5.34 -4.33 -8.30
N SER A 287 -4.57 -3.40 -7.73
CA SER A 287 -3.81 -3.63 -6.48
C SER A 287 -4.67 -3.47 -5.23
N ALA A 288 -4.16 -4.02 -4.13
CA ALA A 288 -4.62 -3.74 -2.77
C ALA A 288 -3.47 -3.24 -1.90
N TYR A 289 -3.76 -2.33 -0.98
CA TYR A 289 -2.91 -2.09 0.17
C TYR A 289 -3.73 -2.17 1.46
N THR A 290 -3.08 -2.54 2.55
CA THR A 290 -3.69 -2.59 3.87
C THR A 290 -2.82 -1.86 4.88
N PHE A 291 -3.40 -1.53 6.03
CA PHE A 291 -2.61 -1.20 7.21
C PHE A 291 -3.31 -1.72 8.45
N SER A 292 -2.50 -2.27 9.34
CA SER A 292 -2.95 -2.93 10.56
C SER A 292 -3.17 -1.92 11.70
N ARG A 293 -3.64 -2.40 12.85
CA ARG A 293 -4.10 -1.57 13.95
C ARG A 293 -3.10 -0.51 14.40
N ASP A 294 -1.88 -0.92 14.76
CA ASP A 294 -0.89 0.02 15.32
C ASP A 294 -0.38 0.98 14.25
N VAL A 295 -0.29 0.53 12.99
CA VAL A 295 0.00 1.43 11.86
C VAL A 295 -1.04 2.55 11.81
N ASN A 296 -2.33 2.25 11.90
CA ASN A 296 -3.37 3.28 11.89
C ASN A 296 -3.28 4.23 13.09
N CYS A 297 -2.77 3.79 14.23
CA CYS A 297 -2.65 4.63 15.43
C CYS A 297 -1.39 5.52 15.40
N GLU A 298 -0.27 5.01 14.90
CA GLU A 298 1.01 5.71 14.93
C GLU A 298 1.30 6.48 13.64
N TRP A 299 0.67 6.08 12.53
CA TRP A 299 0.85 6.67 11.21
C TRP A 299 -0.48 7.20 10.68
N LYS A 300 -0.45 8.45 10.20
CA LYS A 300 -1.50 8.98 9.36
C LYS A 300 -1.32 8.45 7.95
N HIS A 301 -2.41 8.35 7.19
CA HIS A 301 -2.37 7.93 5.79
C HIS A 301 -3.16 8.88 4.89
N GLY A 302 -2.81 8.91 3.61
CA GLY A 302 -3.42 9.82 2.64
C GLY A 302 -3.16 9.39 1.19
N VAL A 303 -3.82 10.09 0.26
CA VAL A 303 -3.57 9.97 -1.18
C VAL A 303 -2.92 11.26 -1.62
N ILE A 304 -1.69 11.16 -2.10
CA ILE A 304 -0.84 12.32 -2.38
C ILE A 304 -1.39 13.06 -3.61
N PRO A 305 -1.47 14.40 -3.58
CA PRO A 305 -1.89 15.18 -4.74
C PRO A 305 -0.93 14.98 -5.91
N LEU A 306 -1.49 14.92 -7.11
CA LEU A 306 -0.69 14.96 -8.32
C LEU A 306 -0.19 16.38 -8.56
N ALA A 307 1.02 16.52 -9.12
CA ALA A 307 1.55 17.83 -9.52
C ALA A 307 0.80 18.41 -10.73
N ALA A 308 0.28 17.54 -11.60
CA ALA A 308 -0.55 17.90 -12.74
C ALA A 308 -1.90 17.16 -12.65
N PRO A 309 -2.97 17.69 -13.27
CA PRO A 309 -4.25 17.00 -13.35
C PRO A 309 -4.10 15.58 -13.89
N ALA A 310 -4.88 14.65 -13.34
CA ALA A 310 -4.83 13.25 -13.72
C ALA A 310 -5.24 13.02 -15.19
N ASP A 311 -4.54 12.13 -15.87
CA ASP A 311 -4.84 11.66 -17.24
C ASP A 311 -5.96 10.61 -17.29
N GLY A 312 -6.47 10.22 -16.13
CA GLY A 312 -7.56 9.27 -15.96
C GLY A 312 -8.07 9.25 -14.52
N GLY A 313 -9.21 8.60 -14.32
CA GLY A 313 -9.80 8.46 -12.98
C GLY A 313 -9.19 7.30 -12.19
N ARG A 314 -9.39 7.33 -10.86
CA ARG A 314 -9.08 6.23 -9.95
C ARG A 314 -10.20 6.04 -8.95
N ILE A 315 -10.74 4.83 -8.86
CA ILE A 315 -11.62 4.40 -7.78
C ILE A 315 -10.76 3.78 -6.67
N SER A 316 -11.08 4.14 -5.43
CA SER A 316 -10.60 3.47 -4.23
C SER A 316 -11.76 2.91 -3.43
N ILE A 317 -11.84 1.59 -3.29
CA ILE A 317 -12.80 0.93 -2.39
C ILE A 317 -12.08 0.61 -1.09
N ILE A 318 -12.54 1.23 0.00
CA ILE A 318 -12.03 1.00 1.34
C ILE A 318 -13.00 0.08 2.07
N ALA A 319 -12.46 -0.95 2.71
CA ALA A 319 -13.15 -1.81 3.64
C ALA A 319 -12.45 -1.74 5.00
N TRP A 320 -13.24 -1.53 6.05
CA TRP A 320 -12.80 -1.55 7.44
C TRP A 320 -13.46 -2.72 8.16
N GLY A 321 -12.71 -3.39 9.03
CA GLY A 321 -13.22 -4.59 9.67
C GLY A 321 -12.17 -5.30 10.52
N TRP A 322 -12.50 -6.54 10.87
CA TRP A 322 -11.71 -7.35 11.77
C TRP A 322 -10.99 -8.46 11.02
N ALA A 323 -9.70 -8.62 11.27
CA ALA A 323 -8.90 -9.77 10.84
C ALA A 323 -7.93 -10.18 11.96
N VAL A 324 -7.49 -11.44 11.98
CA VAL A 324 -6.50 -11.92 12.95
C VAL A 324 -5.16 -11.23 12.67
N GLN A 325 -4.55 -10.64 13.71
CA GLN A 325 -3.23 -10.01 13.66
C GLN A 325 -2.40 -10.47 14.86
N ASP A 326 -1.11 -10.69 14.66
CA ASP A 326 -0.14 -10.88 15.73
C ASP A 326 0.16 -9.53 16.41
N THR A 327 -0.16 -9.45 17.70
CA THR A 327 0.03 -8.26 18.53
C THR A 327 1.38 -8.25 19.25
N ALA A 328 2.25 -9.24 19.01
CA ALA A 328 3.55 -9.31 19.65
C ALA A 328 4.43 -8.11 19.30
N GLY A 329 4.82 -7.36 20.32
CA GLY A 329 5.60 -6.13 20.18
C GLY A 329 4.77 -4.91 19.80
N SER A 330 3.44 -4.97 19.94
CA SER A 330 2.59 -3.78 19.95
C SER A 330 3.06 -2.79 21.01
N ARG A 331 3.02 -1.50 20.67
CA ARG A 331 3.28 -0.40 21.61
C ARG A 331 1.98 0.22 22.15
N ILE A 332 0.84 -0.32 21.74
CA ILE A 332 -0.49 0.19 22.01
C ILE A 332 -1.29 -0.91 22.70
N THR A 333 -1.52 -0.77 23.99
CA THR A 333 -2.40 -1.67 24.72
C THR A 333 -3.87 -1.26 24.52
N GLU A 334 -4.82 -2.14 24.87
CA GLU A 334 -6.26 -1.82 24.79
C GLU A 334 -6.65 -0.56 25.59
N ASN A 335 -5.88 -0.22 26.63
CA ASN A 335 -6.07 1.00 27.43
C ASN A 335 -5.29 2.22 26.89
N ASP A 336 -4.44 2.05 25.88
CA ASP A 336 -3.58 3.09 25.31
C ASP A 336 -4.03 3.53 23.91
N VAL A 337 -5.27 3.20 23.49
CA VAL A 337 -5.85 3.76 22.27
C VAL A 337 -5.87 5.28 22.43
N PRO A 338 -5.13 6.04 21.59
CA PRO A 338 -5.05 7.49 21.73
C PRO A 338 -6.44 8.11 21.63
N THR A 339 -6.75 9.10 22.45
CA THR A 339 -7.96 9.90 22.24
C THR A 339 -7.79 10.80 21.01
N ALA A 340 -8.88 11.36 20.48
CA ALA A 340 -8.81 12.35 19.41
C ALA A 340 -7.90 13.54 19.79
N ARG A 341 -7.96 13.96 21.06
CA ARG A 341 -7.08 14.97 21.64
C ARG A 341 -5.61 14.56 21.64
N ASP A 342 -5.28 13.32 21.98
CA ASP A 342 -3.89 12.83 21.98
C ASP A 342 -3.27 12.83 20.58
N LEU A 343 -4.11 12.73 19.54
CA LEU A 343 -3.71 12.83 18.13
C LEU A 343 -3.77 14.27 17.59
N GLY A 344 -4.13 15.26 18.41
CA GLY A 344 -4.23 16.67 18.01
C GLY A 344 -5.39 16.95 17.04
N LEU A 345 -6.50 16.22 17.17
CA LEU A 345 -7.68 16.34 16.30
C LEU A 345 -8.82 17.22 16.88
N GLU A 346 -8.63 17.80 18.08
CA GLU A 346 -9.60 18.67 18.78
C GLU A 346 -9.12 20.13 18.88
#